data_AF-A0A940P4K4-F1
#
_entry.id   AF-A0A940P4K4-F1
#
_cell.length_a   1.000
_cell.length_b   1.000
_cell.length_c   1.000
_cell.angle_alpha   90.00
_cell.angle_beta   90.00
_cell.angle_gamma   90.00
#
_symmetry.space_group_name_H-M   'P 1'
#
loop_
_entity.id
_entity.type
_entity.pdbx_description
1 polymer ?
#
loop_
_entity_poly.entity_id
_entity_poly.type
_entity_poly.pdbx_seq_one_letter_code
_entity_poly.pdbx_strand_id
1 'polypeptide(L)'
;MKQTARIIPCYAADTSGVCAALYELGGMIAVHDASGVNSTYETHDEQRWEDMQSMIYVSGLTELDAILGNDEKFIADVTAAAKDQKPAFIAVCGSPMPMMIGVDFDAVAAEIEQRSGIRTFALHTNGMHSYPEGASEALLAITKEYVLPPAETIRNGVNILGALPLDFGNPEEIPDIRAWLCKNGFSVISCIAAGDSLDTIAKAGNAAVNLVVSYSGLAAAEYLYDCFGIPYVCGVPFGGVFSQMLADSLRHAAESGQPESPCTSRGTSGRSIAVIGENLIGGSIAAQLGFMGFAAHLICPLPH
;
A
#
# COMPACT_ATOMS: atom_id res chain seq x y z
N MET A 1 20.94 31.71 8.79
CA MET A 1 20.10 30.65 8.20
C MET A 1 18.98 31.32 7.39
N LYS A 2 19.05 31.26 6.06
CA LYS A 2 18.05 31.84 5.12
C LYS A 2 17.41 30.75 4.24
N GLN A 3 17.17 29.58 4.82
CA GLN A 3 16.48 28.47 4.17
C GLN A 3 15.31 28.03 5.06
N THR A 4 14.36 28.93 5.27
CA THR A 4 13.02 28.54 5.69
C THR A 4 12.30 28.07 4.42
N ALA A 5 12.07 26.75 4.30
CA ALA A 5 11.22 26.22 3.25
C ALA A 5 9.82 26.87 3.39
N ARG A 6 9.38 27.58 2.35
CA ARG A 6 8.03 28.20 2.28
C ARG A 6 7.02 27.29 1.60
N ILE A 7 7.46 26.13 1.13
CA ILE A 7 6.70 25.14 0.38
C ILE A 7 6.82 23.82 1.14
N ILE A 8 5.68 23.18 1.43
CA ILE A 8 5.64 21.83 2.00
C ILE A 8 6.17 20.87 0.93
N PRO A 9 7.10 19.94 1.24
CA PRO A 9 7.58 18.97 0.28
C PRO A 9 6.42 18.25 -0.42
N CYS A 10 6.57 17.99 -1.72
CA CYS A 10 5.65 17.10 -2.42
C CYS A 10 5.76 15.68 -1.86
N TYR A 11 4.70 14.90 -1.99
CA TYR A 11 4.75 13.47 -1.71
C TYR A 11 5.79 12.80 -2.60
N ALA A 12 6.33 11.68 -2.11
CA ALA A 12 7.07 10.75 -2.97
C ALA A 12 6.15 10.25 -4.10
N ALA A 13 6.76 9.80 -5.18
CA ALA A 13 6.03 9.36 -6.38
C ALA A 13 5.33 8.01 -6.16
N ASP A 14 4.30 7.75 -6.96
CA ASP A 14 3.62 6.45 -7.08
C ASP A 14 4.58 5.27 -7.28
N THR A 15 5.64 5.43 -8.07
CA THR A 15 6.69 4.40 -8.25
C THR A 15 7.33 3.99 -6.92
N SER A 16 7.59 4.95 -6.03
CA SER A 16 8.09 4.66 -4.67
C SER A 16 7.05 3.92 -3.83
N GLY A 17 5.77 4.26 -3.99
CA GLY A 17 4.64 3.56 -3.36
C GLY A 17 4.55 2.09 -3.76
N VAL A 18 4.67 1.81 -5.06
CA VAL A 18 4.74 0.44 -5.60
C VAL A 18 5.90 -0.32 -5.00
N CYS A 19 7.10 0.27 -5.02
CA CYS A 19 8.30 -0.39 -4.50
C CYS A 19 8.15 -0.73 -3.01
N ALA A 20 7.63 0.21 -2.21
CA ALA A 20 7.40 -0.02 -0.78
C ALA A 20 6.33 -1.09 -0.51
N ALA A 21 5.23 -1.10 -1.27
CA ALA A 21 4.17 -2.09 -1.09
C ALA A 21 4.62 -3.54 -1.42
N LEU A 22 5.55 -3.69 -2.36
CA LEU A 22 6.01 -5.00 -2.83
C LEU A 22 7.32 -5.45 -2.17
N TYR A 23 7.97 -4.56 -1.40
CA TYR A 23 9.36 -4.67 -0.95
C TYR A 23 9.72 -6.02 -0.33
N GLU A 24 8.87 -6.53 0.55
CA GLU A 24 9.14 -7.69 1.41
C GLU A 24 8.49 -8.99 0.93
N LEU A 25 7.76 -8.95 -0.19
CA LEU A 25 6.98 -10.10 -0.68
C LEU A 25 7.82 -11.09 -1.50
N GLY A 26 9.13 -10.86 -1.63
CA GLY A 26 10.03 -11.71 -2.41
C GLY A 26 9.81 -11.65 -3.92
N GLY A 27 9.08 -10.65 -4.41
CA GLY A 27 8.94 -10.35 -5.82
C GLY A 27 10.10 -9.52 -6.35
N MET A 28 10.30 -9.57 -7.67
CA MET A 28 11.20 -8.67 -8.39
C MET A 28 10.40 -7.48 -8.92
N ILE A 29 10.84 -6.26 -8.61
CA ILE A 29 10.20 -5.03 -9.07
C ILE A 29 11.12 -4.40 -10.13
N ALA A 30 10.73 -4.53 -11.39
CA ALA A 30 11.45 -3.99 -12.52
C ALA A 30 10.90 -2.61 -12.89
N VAL A 31 11.58 -1.57 -12.42
CA VAL A 31 11.23 -0.18 -12.69
C VAL A 31 11.90 0.27 -13.99
N HIS A 32 11.10 0.54 -15.02
CA HIS A 32 11.59 1.15 -16.23
C HIS A 32 11.85 2.64 -15.98
N ASP A 33 13.10 2.99 -15.66
CA ASP A 33 13.54 4.37 -15.47
C ASP A 33 15.04 4.54 -15.78
N ALA A 34 15.50 5.79 -15.76
CA ALA A 34 16.90 6.18 -15.80
C ALA A 34 17.65 5.71 -14.55
N SER A 35 18.94 5.39 -14.68
CA SER A 35 19.70 4.75 -13.59
C SER A 35 19.84 5.59 -12.31
N GLY A 36 19.70 6.92 -12.39
CA GLY A 36 19.91 7.83 -11.26
C GLY A 36 18.84 7.75 -10.16
N VAL A 37 17.68 7.13 -10.44
CA VAL A 37 16.55 7.04 -9.49
C VAL A 37 16.56 5.77 -8.64
N ASN A 38 17.44 4.80 -8.94
CA ASN A 38 17.46 3.51 -8.23
C ASN A 38 17.62 3.68 -6.72
N SER A 39 18.51 4.60 -6.31
CA SER A 39 18.73 4.90 -4.90
C SER A 39 17.50 5.54 -4.25
N THR A 40 16.63 6.23 -4.99
CA THR A 40 15.41 6.80 -4.42
C THR A 40 14.49 5.68 -3.93
N TYR A 41 14.17 4.72 -4.80
CA TYR A 41 13.23 3.63 -4.49
C TYR A 41 13.79 2.62 -3.49
N GLU A 42 15.08 2.30 -3.61
CA GLU A 42 15.70 1.27 -2.77
C GLU A 42 16.14 1.79 -1.42
N THR A 43 16.64 3.03 -1.33
CA THR A 43 17.35 3.49 -0.12
C THR A 43 16.75 4.72 0.55
N HIS A 44 16.23 5.70 -0.20
CA HIS A 44 15.78 6.97 0.38
C HIS A 44 14.32 6.90 0.86
N ASP A 45 13.46 6.26 0.07
CA ASP A 45 12.03 6.16 0.36
C ASP A 45 11.65 4.87 1.09
N GLU A 46 12.63 4.00 1.35
CA GLU A 46 12.41 2.70 2.00
C GLU A 46 13.17 2.59 3.32
N GLN A 47 12.42 2.65 4.41
CA GLN A 47 12.95 2.58 5.77
C GLN A 47 13.54 1.21 6.11
N ARG A 48 13.07 0.13 5.47
CA ARG A 48 13.50 -1.25 5.72
C ARG A 48 14.83 -1.61 5.05
N TRP A 49 15.42 -0.73 4.23
CA TRP A 49 16.64 -1.01 3.48
C TRP A 49 17.82 -1.47 4.34
N GLU A 50 17.96 -0.91 5.55
CA GLU A 50 19.04 -1.30 6.47
C GLU A 50 18.83 -2.71 7.05
N ASP A 51 17.59 -3.18 7.11
CA ASP A 51 17.20 -4.43 7.76
C ASP A 51 17.08 -5.60 6.76
N MET A 52 16.67 -5.32 5.52
CA MET A 52 16.48 -6.35 4.50
C MET A 52 16.74 -5.84 3.09
N GLN A 53 17.20 -6.73 2.21
CA GLN A 53 17.33 -6.44 0.79
C GLN A 53 16.07 -6.87 0.03
N SER A 54 15.67 -6.07 -0.95
CA SER A 54 14.61 -6.37 -1.90
C SER A 54 15.16 -6.43 -3.34
N MET A 55 14.45 -7.13 -4.22
CA MET A 55 14.78 -7.26 -5.64
C MET A 55 14.16 -6.13 -6.46
N ILE A 56 14.54 -4.89 -6.17
CA ILE A 56 14.20 -3.74 -7.00
C ILE A 56 15.30 -3.56 -8.03
N TYR A 57 14.94 -3.30 -9.28
CA TYR A 57 15.89 -3.05 -10.34
C TYR A 57 15.38 -1.93 -11.24
N VAL A 58 16.29 -1.05 -11.65
CA VAL A 58 16.00 -0.02 -12.64
C VAL A 58 16.63 -0.37 -13.99
N SER A 59 15.88 -0.15 -15.07
CA SER A 59 16.31 -0.50 -16.44
C SER A 59 17.55 0.26 -16.95
N GLY A 60 17.84 1.43 -16.38
CA GLY A 60 18.89 2.32 -16.83
C GLY A 60 18.60 2.97 -18.18
N LEU A 61 17.36 3.42 -18.42
CA LEU A 61 16.91 4.03 -19.67
C LEU A 61 17.81 5.21 -20.07
N THR A 62 18.34 5.18 -21.30
CA THR A 62 19.16 6.25 -21.86
C THR A 62 18.36 7.13 -22.83
N GLU A 63 18.91 8.30 -23.17
CA GLU A 63 18.31 9.18 -24.19
C GLU A 63 18.13 8.48 -25.54
N LEU A 64 19.09 7.63 -25.94
CA LEU A 64 18.99 6.88 -27.19
C LEU A 64 17.86 5.84 -27.15
N ASP A 65 17.67 5.17 -26.02
CA ASP A 65 16.57 4.23 -25.84
C ASP A 65 15.22 4.95 -25.92
N ALA A 66 15.11 6.15 -25.36
CA ALA A 66 13.89 6.96 -25.43
C ALA A 66 13.57 7.44 -26.86
N ILE A 67 14.58 7.67 -27.71
CA ILE A 67 14.38 8.11 -29.09
C ILE A 67 14.08 6.94 -30.02
N LEU A 68 14.83 5.84 -29.89
CA LEU A 68 14.79 4.72 -30.84
C LEU A 68 13.84 3.61 -30.41
N GLY A 69 13.43 3.58 -29.14
CA GLY A 69 12.77 2.45 -28.50
C GLY A 69 13.76 1.31 -28.24
N ASN A 70 13.67 0.67 -27.08
CA ASN A 70 14.52 -0.48 -26.75
C ASN A 70 13.90 -1.43 -25.72
N ASP A 71 12.60 -1.68 -25.84
CA ASP A 71 11.85 -2.50 -24.89
C ASP A 71 12.42 -3.93 -24.81
N GLU A 72 12.94 -4.46 -25.92
CA GLU A 72 13.57 -5.78 -25.98
C GLU A 72 14.77 -5.88 -25.03
N LYS A 73 15.59 -4.82 -24.88
CA LYS A 73 16.68 -4.82 -23.90
C LYS A 73 16.13 -4.95 -22.49
N PHE A 74 15.10 -4.18 -22.15
CA PHE A 74 14.50 -4.22 -20.82
C PHE A 74 13.89 -5.60 -20.52
N ILE A 75 13.13 -6.16 -21.46
CA ILE A 75 12.55 -7.51 -21.35
C ILE A 75 13.64 -8.57 -21.17
N ALA A 76 14.71 -8.51 -21.95
CA ALA A 76 15.82 -9.46 -21.88
C ALA A 76 16.57 -9.38 -20.55
N ASP A 77 16.87 -8.16 -20.08
CA ASP A 77 17.58 -7.91 -18.82
C ASP A 77 16.76 -8.42 -17.63
N VAL A 78 15.45 -8.10 -17.56
CA VAL A 78 14.55 -8.58 -16.50
C VAL A 78 14.43 -10.11 -16.54
N THR A 79 14.27 -10.69 -17.73
CA THR A 79 14.19 -12.15 -17.89
C THR A 79 15.46 -12.85 -17.42
N ALA A 80 16.63 -12.29 -17.73
CA ALA A 80 17.92 -12.83 -17.31
C ALA A 80 18.07 -12.76 -15.79
N ALA A 81 17.81 -11.59 -15.19
CA ALA A 81 17.85 -11.41 -13.75
C ALA A 81 16.88 -12.36 -13.02
N ALA A 82 15.67 -12.53 -13.56
CA ALA A 82 14.65 -13.39 -12.96
C ALA A 82 15.04 -14.88 -12.96
N LYS A 83 15.77 -15.35 -13.98
CA LYS A 83 16.31 -16.73 -14.03
C LYS A 83 17.33 -16.99 -12.91
N ASP A 84 18.13 -15.98 -12.59
CA ASP A 84 19.18 -16.09 -11.57
C ASP A 84 18.60 -15.95 -10.16
N GLN A 85 17.76 -14.94 -9.93
CA GLN A 85 17.23 -14.59 -8.61
C GLN A 85 15.99 -15.42 -8.20
N LYS A 86 15.24 -15.94 -9.18
CA LYS A 86 14.02 -16.76 -8.98
C LYS A 86 13.01 -16.10 -8.02
N PRO A 87 12.55 -14.87 -8.33
CA PRO A 87 11.58 -14.18 -7.51
C PRO A 87 10.23 -14.92 -7.47
N ALA A 88 9.42 -14.64 -6.44
CA ALA A 88 8.08 -15.21 -6.32
C ALA A 88 7.12 -14.70 -7.42
N PHE A 89 7.34 -13.47 -7.88
CA PHE A 89 6.65 -12.82 -8.99
C PHE A 89 7.50 -11.69 -9.55
N ILE A 90 7.08 -11.13 -10.69
CA ILE A 90 7.70 -9.94 -11.27
C ILE A 90 6.62 -8.86 -11.41
N ALA A 91 6.89 -7.68 -10.86
CA ALA A 91 6.07 -6.49 -11.09
C ALA A 91 6.86 -5.53 -11.99
N VAL A 92 6.23 -5.05 -13.05
CA VAL A 92 6.85 -4.11 -14.00
C VAL A 92 6.15 -2.77 -13.87
N CYS A 93 6.90 -1.70 -13.66
CA CYS A 93 6.32 -0.36 -13.54
C CYS A 93 7.22 0.70 -14.17
N GLY A 94 6.69 1.91 -14.35
CA GLY A 94 7.36 2.98 -15.11
C GLY A 94 7.47 4.29 -14.38
N SER A 95 8.44 5.09 -14.81
CA SER A 95 8.53 6.52 -14.49
C SER A 95 7.82 7.37 -15.55
N PRO A 96 7.87 8.72 -15.46
CA PRO A 96 7.26 9.58 -16.47
C PRO A 96 7.83 9.35 -17.88
N MET A 97 9.10 8.95 -18.00
CA MET A 97 9.77 8.80 -19.29
C MET A 97 9.19 7.65 -20.15
N PRO A 98 9.12 6.39 -19.67
CA PRO A 98 8.44 5.31 -20.38
C PRO A 98 6.99 5.63 -20.78
N MET A 99 6.27 6.33 -19.89
CA MET A 99 4.89 6.74 -20.18
C MET A 99 4.84 7.71 -21.36
N MET A 100 5.74 8.71 -21.41
CA MET A 100 5.79 9.68 -22.50
C MET A 100 6.14 9.06 -23.85
N ILE A 101 7.00 8.04 -23.88
CA ILE A 101 7.36 7.34 -25.12
C ILE A 101 6.37 6.22 -25.49
N GLY A 102 5.36 5.99 -24.65
CA GLY A 102 4.26 5.07 -24.92
C GLY A 102 4.60 3.60 -24.73
N VAL A 103 5.43 3.26 -23.75
CA VAL A 103 5.73 1.86 -23.41
C VAL A 103 4.46 1.14 -22.97
N ASP A 104 4.16 0.02 -23.63
CA ASP A 104 3.06 -0.87 -23.27
C ASP A 104 3.51 -1.84 -22.17
N PHE A 105 3.33 -1.46 -20.92
CA PHE A 105 3.74 -2.27 -19.77
C PHE A 105 3.01 -3.61 -19.69
N ASP A 106 1.76 -3.69 -20.17
CA ASP A 106 1.00 -4.93 -20.18
C ASP A 106 1.61 -5.93 -21.17
N ALA A 107 1.97 -5.47 -22.37
CA ALA A 107 2.67 -6.29 -23.36
C ALA A 107 4.07 -6.72 -22.87
N VAL A 108 4.82 -5.80 -22.25
CA VAL A 108 6.13 -6.09 -21.64
C VAL A 108 6.01 -7.16 -20.55
N ALA A 109 5.04 -7.02 -19.64
CA ALA A 109 4.79 -7.99 -18.58
C ALA A 109 4.44 -9.37 -19.15
N ALA A 110 3.58 -9.42 -20.17
CA ALA A 110 3.20 -10.67 -20.83
C ALA A 110 4.40 -11.39 -21.49
N GLU A 111 5.27 -10.64 -22.17
CA GLU A 111 6.48 -11.19 -22.80
C GLU A 111 7.50 -11.69 -21.76
N ILE A 112 7.71 -10.93 -20.67
CA ILE A 112 8.57 -11.35 -19.56
C ILE A 112 8.04 -12.63 -18.91
N GLU A 113 6.73 -12.72 -18.64
CA GLU A 113 6.11 -13.93 -18.10
C GLU A 113 6.34 -15.12 -19.03
N GLN A 114 6.12 -14.96 -20.33
CA GLN A 114 6.30 -16.02 -21.32
C GLN A 114 7.75 -16.52 -21.36
N ARG A 115 8.74 -15.62 -21.26
CA ARG A 115 10.17 -15.96 -21.36
C ARG A 115 10.79 -16.48 -20.06
N SER A 116 10.29 -16.01 -18.92
CA SER A 116 10.80 -16.36 -17.59
C SER A 116 10.07 -17.56 -16.98
N GLY A 117 8.80 -17.76 -17.31
CA GLY A 117 7.91 -18.73 -16.66
C GLY A 117 7.48 -18.31 -15.25
N ILE A 118 7.72 -17.05 -14.86
CA ILE A 118 7.36 -16.49 -13.55
C ILE A 118 6.20 -15.52 -13.73
N ARG A 119 5.21 -15.59 -12.83
CA ARG A 119 4.03 -14.71 -12.86
C ARG A 119 4.48 -13.25 -12.89
N THR A 120 4.07 -12.53 -13.93
CA THR A 120 4.45 -11.13 -14.18
C THR A 120 3.20 -10.27 -14.42
N PHE A 121 3.16 -9.10 -13.79
CA PHE A 121 2.07 -8.14 -14.00
C PHE A 121 2.60 -6.72 -14.08
N ALA A 122 1.88 -5.88 -14.80
CA ALA A 122 2.17 -4.45 -14.93
C ALA A 122 1.51 -3.66 -13.79
N LEU A 123 2.19 -2.60 -13.36
CA LEU A 123 1.65 -1.53 -12.55
C LEU A 123 1.89 -0.22 -13.30
N HIS A 124 0.84 0.56 -13.51
CA HIS A 124 0.77 1.69 -14.42
C HIS A 124 1.18 3.00 -13.73
N THR A 125 2.27 2.95 -12.95
CA THR A 125 2.88 4.16 -12.39
C THR A 125 3.45 5.04 -13.49
N ASN A 126 3.47 6.34 -13.25
CA ASN A 126 4.02 7.30 -14.19
C ASN A 126 4.81 8.44 -13.51
N GLY A 127 5.08 8.34 -12.21
CA GLY A 127 5.81 9.35 -11.44
C GLY A 127 5.04 10.64 -11.16
N MET A 128 3.77 10.74 -11.59
CA MET A 128 2.95 11.94 -11.48
C MET A 128 1.83 11.81 -10.46
N HIS A 129 1.61 10.62 -9.90
CA HIS A 129 0.71 10.39 -8.78
C HIS A 129 1.49 10.28 -7.46
N SER A 130 0.76 10.36 -6.36
CA SER A 130 1.35 10.31 -5.02
C SER A 130 1.70 8.88 -4.59
N TYR A 131 2.64 8.77 -3.65
CA TYR A 131 3.05 7.51 -3.02
C TYR A 131 1.88 6.62 -2.60
N PRO A 132 0.84 7.12 -1.89
CA PRO A 132 -0.29 6.28 -1.48
C PRO A 132 -1.10 5.71 -2.65
N GLU A 133 -1.17 6.41 -3.79
CA GLU A 133 -1.86 5.93 -4.99
C GLU A 133 -1.12 4.73 -5.60
N GLY A 134 0.19 4.84 -5.79
CA GLY A 134 1.00 3.73 -6.31
C GLY A 134 1.06 2.54 -5.34
N ALA A 135 1.15 2.82 -4.04
CA ALA A 135 1.04 1.79 -3.01
C ALA A 135 -0.33 1.07 -3.07
N SER A 136 -1.42 1.82 -3.27
CA SER A 136 -2.75 1.24 -3.39
C SER A 136 -2.90 0.34 -4.60
N GLU A 137 -2.34 0.76 -5.73
CA GLU A 137 -2.33 -0.03 -6.96
C GLU A 137 -1.58 -1.36 -6.76
N ALA A 138 -0.39 -1.33 -6.15
CA ALA A 138 0.39 -2.52 -5.85
C ALA A 138 -0.32 -3.47 -4.87
N LEU A 139 -0.90 -2.93 -3.79
CA LEU A 139 -1.65 -3.73 -2.82
C LEU A 139 -2.88 -4.38 -3.47
N LEU A 140 -3.59 -3.65 -4.33
CA LEU A 140 -4.70 -4.20 -5.11
C LEU A 140 -4.25 -5.32 -6.04
N ALA A 141 -3.14 -5.15 -6.76
CA ALA A 141 -2.60 -6.16 -7.65
C ALA A 141 -2.24 -7.44 -6.89
N ILE A 142 -1.51 -7.34 -5.78
CA ILE A 142 -1.19 -8.50 -4.93
C ILE A 142 -2.46 -9.17 -4.40
N THR A 143 -3.45 -8.37 -3.99
CA THR A 143 -4.72 -8.89 -3.50
C THR A 143 -5.44 -9.70 -4.58
N LYS A 144 -5.50 -9.19 -5.83
CA LYS A 144 -6.11 -9.87 -6.98
C LYS A 144 -5.38 -11.15 -7.36
N GLU A 145 -4.05 -11.13 -7.36
CA GLU A 145 -3.22 -12.23 -7.82
C GLU A 145 -3.13 -13.38 -6.81
N TYR A 146 -3.05 -13.07 -5.52
CA TYR A 146 -2.68 -14.06 -4.50
C TYR A 146 -3.77 -14.42 -3.52
N VAL A 147 -4.76 -13.56 -3.27
CA VAL A 147 -5.82 -13.88 -2.31
C VAL A 147 -6.77 -14.91 -2.90
N LEU A 148 -6.91 -16.03 -2.21
CA LEU A 148 -7.81 -17.10 -2.62
C LEU A 148 -9.23 -16.82 -2.12
N PRO A 149 -10.27 -17.28 -2.86
CA PRO A 149 -11.63 -17.27 -2.37
C PRO A 149 -11.74 -17.96 -0.99
N PRO A 150 -12.64 -17.49 -0.11
CA PRO A 150 -12.82 -18.10 1.21
C PRO A 150 -13.11 -19.59 1.11
N ALA A 151 -12.29 -20.41 1.78
CA ALA A 151 -12.60 -21.82 2.01
C ALA A 151 -13.54 -21.95 3.22
N GLU A 152 -13.29 -21.15 4.26
CA GLU A 152 -14.11 -21.05 5.46
C GLU A 152 -13.93 -19.66 6.08
N THR A 153 -15.02 -18.98 6.39
CA THR A 153 -14.96 -17.68 7.09
C THR A 153 -14.62 -17.90 8.56
N ILE A 154 -13.48 -17.36 8.98
CA ILE A 154 -13.06 -17.33 10.38
C ILE A 154 -13.83 -16.21 11.06
N ARG A 155 -14.79 -16.57 11.93
CA ARG A 155 -15.77 -15.64 12.54
C ARG A 155 -15.18 -14.37 13.14
N ASN A 156 -14.02 -14.45 13.79
CA ASN A 156 -13.32 -13.31 14.38
C ASN A 156 -12.04 -12.95 13.60
N GLY A 157 -11.91 -13.44 12.36
CA GLY A 157 -10.78 -13.22 11.49
C GLY A 157 -10.77 -11.79 10.98
N VAL A 158 -9.64 -11.11 11.08
CA VAL A 158 -9.45 -9.75 10.59
C VAL A 158 -8.21 -9.65 9.71
N ASN A 159 -8.30 -8.95 8.59
CA ASN A 159 -7.10 -8.51 7.86
C ASN A 159 -6.74 -7.07 8.24
N ILE A 160 -5.46 -6.71 8.12
CA ILE A 160 -4.98 -5.33 8.21
C ILE A 160 -4.50 -4.92 6.81
N LEU A 161 -5.00 -3.81 6.28
CA LEU A 161 -4.73 -3.32 4.94
C LEU A 161 -4.17 -1.89 4.98
N GLY A 162 -3.13 -1.61 4.18
CA GLY A 162 -2.47 -0.30 4.14
C GLY A 162 -1.44 -0.08 5.25
N ALA A 163 -0.76 -1.15 5.69
CA ALA A 163 0.15 -1.12 6.84
C ALA A 163 1.60 -0.75 6.47
N LEU A 164 1.84 0.17 5.52
CA LEU A 164 3.19 0.43 5.03
C LEU A 164 4.04 1.25 6.03
N PRO A 165 5.35 0.96 6.19
CA PRO A 165 6.18 1.64 7.18
C PRO A 165 6.17 3.18 7.09
N LEU A 166 6.17 3.72 5.85
CA LEU A 166 6.18 5.16 5.62
C LEU A 166 4.88 5.86 6.08
N ASP A 167 3.77 5.12 6.18
CA ASP A 167 2.48 5.64 6.66
C ASP A 167 2.49 5.88 8.18
N PHE A 168 3.20 5.03 8.95
CA PHE A 168 3.13 5.02 10.43
C PHE A 168 4.34 5.66 11.12
N GLY A 169 5.49 5.83 10.43
CA GLY A 169 6.65 6.57 10.94
C GLY A 169 7.37 5.97 12.16
N ASN A 170 6.77 5.01 12.84
CA ASN A 170 7.31 4.23 13.94
C ASN A 170 7.10 2.72 13.67
N PRO A 171 8.17 1.90 13.65
CA PRO A 171 8.08 0.46 13.39
C PRO A 171 7.16 -0.31 14.34
N GLU A 172 6.92 0.19 15.55
CA GLU A 172 6.10 -0.48 16.57
C GLU A 172 4.58 -0.35 16.36
N GLU A 173 4.13 0.54 15.46
CA GLU A 173 2.69 0.81 15.31
C GLU A 173 1.91 -0.37 14.73
N ILE A 174 2.47 -1.10 13.76
CA ILE A 174 1.82 -2.30 13.20
C ILE A 174 1.73 -3.44 14.24
N PRO A 175 2.82 -3.79 14.96
CA PRO A 175 2.74 -4.69 16.11
C PRO A 175 1.69 -4.27 17.16
N ASP A 176 1.59 -2.98 17.48
CA ASP A 176 0.61 -2.45 18.43
C ASP A 176 -0.83 -2.60 17.93
N ILE A 177 -1.09 -2.37 16.64
CA ILE A 177 -2.40 -2.61 16.02
C ILE A 177 -2.76 -4.10 16.10
N ARG A 178 -1.82 -5.00 15.81
CA ARG A 178 -2.04 -6.46 15.95
C ARG A 178 -2.36 -6.84 17.40
N ALA A 179 -1.61 -6.32 18.36
CA ALA A 179 -1.85 -6.57 19.78
C ALA A 179 -3.21 -6.03 20.24
N TRP A 180 -3.61 -4.85 19.77
CA TRP A 180 -4.90 -4.25 20.04
C TRP A 180 -6.05 -5.08 19.46
N LEU A 181 -5.93 -5.60 18.24
CA LEU A 181 -6.92 -6.50 17.63
C LEU A 181 -7.09 -7.79 18.46
N CYS A 182 -5.97 -8.43 18.83
CA CYS A 182 -5.97 -9.63 19.67
C CYS A 182 -6.64 -9.39 21.03
N LYS A 183 -6.34 -8.25 21.68
CA LYS A 183 -6.96 -7.86 22.96
C LYS A 183 -8.47 -7.66 22.84
N ASN A 184 -8.96 -7.30 21.65
CA ASN A 184 -10.39 -7.13 21.37
C ASN A 184 -11.09 -8.40 20.87
N GLY A 185 -10.38 -9.55 20.84
CA GLY A 185 -10.94 -10.86 20.50
C GLY A 185 -10.88 -11.21 19.01
N PHE A 186 -10.16 -10.42 18.20
CA PHE A 186 -9.92 -10.73 16.80
C PHE A 186 -8.70 -11.61 16.62
N SER A 187 -8.70 -12.41 15.55
CA SER A 187 -7.55 -13.20 15.09
C SER A 187 -7.06 -12.59 13.78
N VAL A 188 -5.85 -12.03 13.77
CA VAL A 188 -5.28 -11.44 12.55
C VAL A 188 -4.96 -12.56 11.56
N ILE A 189 -5.62 -12.55 10.40
CA ILE A 189 -5.42 -13.54 9.32
C ILE A 189 -4.27 -13.11 8.44
N SER A 190 -4.28 -11.85 8.00
CA SER A 190 -3.21 -11.27 7.21
C SER A 190 -3.04 -9.77 7.51
N CYS A 191 -1.83 -9.27 7.30
CA CYS A 191 -1.45 -7.88 7.22
C CYS A 191 -0.68 -7.69 5.92
N ILE A 192 -1.37 -7.28 4.86
CA ILE A 192 -0.79 -7.25 3.51
C ILE A 192 0.32 -6.17 3.47
N ALA A 193 1.49 -6.58 2.98
CA ALA A 193 2.70 -5.75 2.87
C ALA A 193 3.23 -5.18 4.20
N ALA A 194 2.99 -5.89 5.32
CA ALA A 194 3.71 -5.66 6.58
C ALA A 194 3.96 -6.96 7.39
N GLY A 195 5.04 -7.64 7.02
CA GLY A 195 5.64 -8.83 7.63
C GLY A 195 5.11 -10.18 7.15
N ASP A 196 4.06 -10.21 6.33
CA ASP A 196 3.39 -11.45 5.93
C ASP A 196 3.91 -12.02 4.60
N SER A 197 4.02 -13.35 4.51
CA SER A 197 4.33 -14.05 3.27
C SER A 197 3.13 -14.13 2.33
N LEU A 198 3.39 -14.42 1.05
CA LEU A 198 2.33 -14.69 0.06
C LEU A 198 1.38 -15.83 0.49
N ASP A 199 1.89 -16.84 1.19
CA ASP A 199 1.06 -17.95 1.73
C ASP A 199 0.08 -17.48 2.82
N THR A 200 0.45 -16.45 3.59
CA THR A 200 -0.42 -15.84 4.59
C THR A 200 -1.43 -14.92 3.92
N ILE A 201 -0.98 -14.10 2.96
CA ILE A 201 -1.85 -13.24 2.14
C ILE A 201 -2.89 -14.06 1.39
N ALA A 202 -2.52 -15.23 0.86
CA ALA A 202 -3.44 -16.13 0.19
C ALA A 202 -4.66 -16.54 1.03
N LYS A 203 -4.54 -16.50 2.36
CA LYS A 203 -5.62 -16.83 3.30
C LYS A 203 -6.48 -15.63 3.69
N ALA A 204 -6.17 -14.42 3.24
CA ALA A 204 -6.89 -13.19 3.59
C ALA A 204 -8.38 -13.28 3.25
N GLY A 205 -8.77 -14.05 2.23
CA GLY A 205 -10.16 -14.32 1.87
C GLY A 205 -10.99 -14.97 2.98
N ASN A 206 -10.36 -15.62 3.96
CA ASN A 206 -11.04 -16.28 5.09
C ASN A 206 -11.41 -15.30 6.23
N ALA A 207 -11.03 -14.02 6.17
CA ALA A 207 -11.38 -13.06 7.22
C ALA A 207 -12.88 -12.74 7.21
N ALA A 208 -13.41 -12.38 8.38
CA ALA A 208 -14.79 -11.90 8.51
C ALA A 208 -14.89 -10.38 8.28
N VAL A 209 -13.78 -9.64 8.44
CA VAL A 209 -13.73 -8.18 8.26
C VAL A 209 -12.31 -7.72 7.92
N ASN A 210 -12.17 -6.60 7.24
CA ASN A 210 -10.90 -5.93 7.00
C ASN A 210 -10.78 -4.64 7.84
N LEU A 211 -9.64 -4.40 8.45
CA LEU A 211 -9.27 -3.10 9.02
C LEU A 211 -8.38 -2.36 8.02
N VAL A 212 -8.84 -1.20 7.54
CA VAL A 212 -8.07 -0.34 6.63
C VAL A 212 -7.44 0.79 7.43
N VAL A 213 -6.12 0.83 7.47
CA VAL A 213 -5.36 1.73 8.35
C VAL A 213 -4.71 2.92 7.61
N SER A 214 -4.65 2.88 6.28
CA SER A 214 -4.23 4.01 5.44
C SER A 214 -4.94 3.98 4.07
N TYR A 215 -4.92 5.10 3.34
CA TYR A 215 -5.47 5.21 1.98
C TYR A 215 -5.02 4.06 1.06
N SER A 216 -3.75 3.68 1.16
CA SER A 216 -3.14 2.63 0.35
C SER A 216 -3.93 1.31 0.42
N GLY A 217 -4.57 0.99 1.56
CA GLY A 217 -5.35 -0.24 1.73
C GLY A 217 -6.76 -0.23 1.15
N LEU A 218 -7.30 0.92 0.72
CA LEU A 218 -8.72 1.05 0.36
C LEU A 218 -9.10 0.22 -0.86
N ALA A 219 -8.36 0.33 -1.96
CA ALA A 219 -8.69 -0.38 -3.20
C ALA A 219 -8.68 -1.91 -3.01
N ALA A 220 -7.73 -2.43 -2.22
CA ALA A 220 -7.69 -3.85 -1.84
C ALA A 220 -8.91 -4.24 -1.00
N ALA A 221 -9.35 -3.39 -0.06
CA ALA A 221 -10.52 -3.63 0.77
C ALA A 221 -11.82 -3.65 -0.06
N GLU A 222 -11.97 -2.71 -0.99
CA GLU A 222 -13.09 -2.64 -1.93
C GLU A 222 -13.15 -3.88 -2.81
N TYR A 223 -12.00 -4.33 -3.33
CA TYR A 223 -11.92 -5.57 -4.11
C TYR A 223 -12.35 -6.80 -3.30
N LEU A 224 -11.87 -6.94 -2.06
CA LEU A 224 -12.27 -8.05 -1.18
C LEU A 224 -13.75 -8.01 -0.81
N TYR A 225 -14.33 -6.82 -0.70
CA TYR A 225 -15.76 -6.63 -0.49
C TYR A 225 -16.56 -7.05 -1.73
N ASP A 226 -16.19 -6.53 -2.90
CA ASP A 226 -16.91 -6.81 -4.15
C ASP A 226 -16.81 -8.28 -4.59
N CYS A 227 -15.65 -8.91 -4.40
CA CYS A 227 -15.41 -10.27 -4.86
C CYS A 227 -15.78 -11.35 -3.82
N PHE A 228 -15.53 -11.09 -2.53
CA PHE A 228 -15.70 -12.10 -1.47
C PHE A 228 -16.71 -11.70 -0.40
N GLY A 229 -17.30 -10.50 -0.48
CA GLY A 229 -18.28 -10.02 0.50
C GLY A 229 -17.68 -9.67 1.85
N ILE A 230 -16.36 -9.46 1.95
CA ILE A 230 -15.68 -9.17 3.22
C ILE A 230 -15.79 -7.66 3.50
N PRO A 231 -16.58 -7.23 4.50
CA PRO A 231 -16.74 -5.82 4.82
C PRO A 231 -15.44 -5.24 5.37
N TYR A 232 -15.32 -3.91 5.36
CA TYR A 232 -14.13 -3.22 5.84
C TYR A 232 -14.46 -2.03 6.73
N VAL A 233 -13.57 -1.73 7.66
CA VAL A 233 -13.68 -0.58 8.56
C VAL A 233 -12.44 0.29 8.43
N CYS A 234 -12.65 1.57 8.16
CA CYS A 234 -11.56 2.54 8.00
C CYS A 234 -11.23 3.23 9.33
N GLY A 235 -9.97 3.14 9.75
CA GLY A 235 -9.45 3.88 10.90
C GLY A 235 -8.23 3.23 11.54
N VAL A 236 -7.57 4.02 12.39
CA VAL A 236 -6.39 3.62 13.16
C VAL A 236 -6.70 3.78 14.65
N PRO A 237 -6.38 2.79 15.52
CA PRO A 237 -6.78 2.80 16.92
C PRO A 237 -6.00 3.82 17.77
N PHE A 238 -6.22 5.12 17.54
CA PHE A 238 -5.66 6.21 18.34
C PHE A 238 -6.55 6.62 19.50
N GLY A 239 -6.02 6.51 20.73
CA GLY A 239 -6.67 6.96 21.95
C GLY A 239 -7.83 6.07 22.41
N GLY A 240 -8.13 6.08 23.72
CA GLY A 240 -9.00 5.06 24.31
C GLY A 240 -10.43 5.02 23.78
N VAL A 241 -11.03 6.18 23.47
CA VAL A 241 -12.45 6.26 23.09
C VAL A 241 -12.64 5.86 21.63
N PHE A 242 -11.86 6.44 20.72
CA PHE A 242 -11.93 6.11 19.30
C PHE A 242 -11.50 4.67 19.03
N SER A 243 -10.45 4.17 19.70
CA SER A 243 -10.08 2.75 19.57
C SER A 243 -11.21 1.83 20.01
N GLN A 244 -11.97 2.14 21.07
CA GLN A 244 -13.11 1.30 21.45
C GLN A 244 -14.22 1.34 20.37
N MET A 245 -14.56 2.54 19.88
CA MET A 245 -15.53 2.70 18.79
C MET A 245 -15.11 1.93 17.53
N LEU A 246 -13.82 1.93 17.18
CA LEU A 246 -13.27 1.21 16.05
C LEU A 246 -13.42 -0.32 16.22
N ALA A 247 -13.15 -0.85 17.42
CA ALA A 247 -13.38 -2.28 17.72
C ALA A 247 -14.87 -2.66 17.60
N ASP A 248 -15.77 -1.79 18.06
CA ASP A 248 -17.21 -2.04 17.98
C ASP A 248 -17.70 -1.97 16.52
N SER A 249 -17.16 -1.04 15.72
CA SER A 249 -17.42 -0.93 14.28
C SER A 249 -16.93 -2.18 13.54
N LEU A 250 -15.75 -2.73 13.88
CA LEU A 250 -15.26 -3.99 13.29
C LEU A 250 -16.22 -5.17 13.57
N ARG A 251 -16.78 -5.27 14.79
CA ARG A 251 -17.77 -6.32 15.10
C ARG A 251 -19.06 -6.12 14.32
N HIS A 252 -19.56 -4.87 14.29
CA HIS A 252 -20.80 -4.55 13.61
C HIS A 252 -20.69 -4.74 12.09
N ALA A 253 -19.58 -4.33 11.47
CA ALA A 253 -19.30 -4.58 10.06
C ALA A 253 -19.26 -6.07 9.75
N ALA A 254 -18.57 -6.88 10.57
CA ALA A 254 -18.52 -8.34 10.42
C ALA A 254 -19.90 -9.02 10.52
N GLU A 255 -20.82 -8.47 11.32
CA GLU A 255 -22.19 -9.01 11.48
C GLU A 255 -23.17 -8.51 10.41
N SER A 256 -23.08 -7.23 10.05
CA SER A 256 -23.98 -6.58 9.09
C SER A 256 -23.57 -6.79 7.63
N GLY A 257 -22.31 -7.13 7.39
CA GLY A 257 -21.72 -7.21 6.07
C GLY A 257 -21.61 -5.86 5.36
N GLN A 258 -21.63 -4.74 6.11
CA GLN A 258 -21.55 -3.39 5.54
C GLN A 258 -20.24 -2.69 5.94
N PRO A 259 -19.58 -1.98 5.00
CA PRO A 259 -18.41 -1.18 5.32
C PRO A 259 -18.73 0.01 6.24
N GLU A 260 -17.77 0.39 7.07
CA GLU A 260 -17.89 1.53 7.98
C GLU A 260 -16.65 2.43 7.96
N SER A 261 -16.82 3.71 8.24
CA SER A 261 -15.70 4.66 8.32
C SER A 261 -15.82 5.55 9.54
N PRO A 262 -15.67 4.99 10.76
CA PRO A 262 -15.78 5.73 12.01
C PRO A 262 -14.77 6.88 12.08
N CYS A 263 -13.63 6.77 11.39
CA CYS A 263 -12.60 7.81 11.24
C CYS A 263 -13.08 9.09 10.53
N THR A 264 -14.31 9.14 10.02
CA THR A 264 -14.93 10.34 9.44
C THR A 264 -15.71 11.17 10.48
N SER A 265 -15.90 10.63 11.69
CA SER A 265 -16.58 11.33 12.78
C SER A 265 -15.78 12.56 13.22
N ARG A 266 -16.45 13.72 13.35
CA ARG A 266 -15.78 14.99 13.75
C ARG A 266 -16.50 15.63 14.93
N GLY A 267 -15.73 16.13 15.89
CA GLY A 267 -16.23 17.07 16.89
C GLY A 267 -16.45 18.44 16.24
N THR A 268 -17.60 19.07 16.49
CA THR A 268 -17.98 20.37 15.91
C THR A 268 -18.00 21.51 16.93
N SER A 269 -17.73 21.22 18.20
CA SER A 269 -17.79 22.17 19.30
C SER A 269 -16.47 22.20 20.08
N GLY A 270 -16.08 23.39 20.56
CA GLY A 270 -14.91 23.57 21.42
C GLY A 270 -13.78 24.32 20.73
N ARG A 271 -12.55 24.19 21.25
CA ARG A 271 -11.36 24.85 20.69
C ARG A 271 -11.00 24.21 19.35
N SER A 272 -10.78 25.03 18.32
CA SER A 272 -10.40 24.55 17.00
C SER A 272 -8.98 23.99 16.96
N ILE A 273 -8.81 22.83 16.35
CA ILE A 273 -7.51 22.20 16.05
C ILE A 273 -7.50 21.80 14.58
N ALA A 274 -6.40 22.06 13.89
CA ALA A 274 -6.16 21.52 12.55
C ALA A 274 -5.29 20.27 12.65
N VAL A 275 -5.73 19.18 12.01
CA VAL A 275 -4.95 17.95 11.82
C VAL A 275 -4.55 17.91 10.35
N ILE A 276 -3.27 17.84 10.05
CA ILE A 276 -2.75 17.77 8.69
C ILE A 276 -2.13 16.38 8.49
N GLY A 277 -2.60 15.63 7.50
CA GLY A 277 -2.12 14.29 7.25
C GLY A 277 -2.98 13.51 6.26
N GLU A 278 -2.65 12.24 6.09
CA GLU A 278 -3.45 11.28 5.34
C GLU A 278 -4.87 11.16 5.92
N ASN A 279 -5.84 10.83 5.08
CA ASN A 279 -7.27 10.93 5.37
C ASN A 279 -7.73 9.99 6.49
N LEU A 280 -7.24 8.74 6.53
CA LEU A 280 -7.60 7.74 7.53
C LEU A 280 -6.85 7.94 8.86
N ILE A 281 -5.53 8.14 8.81
CA ILE A 281 -4.71 8.39 9.99
C ILE A 281 -5.13 9.71 10.64
N GLY A 282 -5.14 10.79 9.86
CA GLY A 282 -5.55 12.11 10.32
C GLY A 282 -7.01 12.16 10.73
N GLY A 283 -7.89 11.42 10.04
CA GLY A 283 -9.29 11.29 10.40
C GLY A 283 -9.51 10.59 11.75
N SER A 284 -8.71 9.57 12.04
CA SER A 284 -8.75 8.84 13.31
C SER A 284 -8.29 9.71 14.48
N ILE A 285 -7.21 10.47 14.28
CA ILE A 285 -6.74 11.48 15.27
C ILE A 285 -7.81 12.56 15.47
N ALA A 286 -8.41 13.08 14.40
CA ALA A 286 -9.45 14.09 14.47
C ALA A 286 -10.72 13.59 15.19
N ALA A 287 -11.10 12.33 14.97
CA ALA A 287 -12.21 11.70 15.67
C ALA A 287 -11.93 11.59 17.18
N GLN A 288 -10.74 11.13 17.57
CA GLN A 288 -10.33 11.07 18.98
C GLN A 288 -10.29 12.47 19.63
N LEU A 289 -9.78 13.48 18.95
CA LEU A 289 -9.81 14.87 19.42
C LEU A 289 -11.24 15.39 19.59
N GLY A 290 -12.16 14.97 18.72
CA GLY A 290 -13.59 15.25 18.85
C GLY A 290 -14.17 14.75 20.18
N PHE A 291 -13.83 13.52 20.59
CA PHE A 291 -14.22 12.97 21.88
C PHE A 291 -13.59 13.70 23.08
N MET A 292 -12.48 14.38 22.86
CA MET A 292 -11.83 15.24 23.86
C MET A 292 -12.40 16.66 23.90
N GLY A 293 -13.44 16.96 23.11
CA GLY A 293 -14.11 18.26 23.08
C GLY A 293 -13.45 19.31 22.20
N PHE A 294 -12.65 18.89 21.21
CA PHE A 294 -12.08 19.80 20.21
C PHE A 294 -12.91 19.83 18.92
N ALA A 295 -12.96 21.00 18.29
CA ALA A 295 -13.43 21.14 16.92
C ALA A 295 -12.26 20.82 15.97
N ALA A 296 -12.11 19.53 15.63
CA ALA A 296 -10.98 19.04 14.84
C ALA A 296 -11.28 19.11 13.34
N HIS A 297 -10.46 19.84 12.60
CA HIS A 297 -10.54 19.99 11.15
C HIS A 297 -9.40 19.23 10.49
N LEU A 298 -9.74 18.22 9.69
CA LEU A 298 -8.76 17.48 8.89
C LEU A 298 -8.44 18.26 7.61
N ILE A 299 -7.16 18.42 7.34
CA ILE A 299 -6.62 18.97 6.10
C ILE A 299 -5.81 17.84 5.47
N CYS A 300 -6.40 17.16 4.50
CA CYS A 300 -5.73 16.12 3.73
C CYS A 300 -5.22 16.73 2.42
N PRO A 301 -3.92 16.65 2.11
CA PRO A 301 -3.38 17.14 0.84
C PRO A 301 -3.51 16.13 -0.32
N LEU A 302 -4.03 14.93 -0.04
CA LEU A 302 -4.26 13.86 -1.03
C LEU A 302 -5.71 13.90 -1.53
N PRO A 303 -5.99 13.42 -2.75
CA PRO A 303 -7.35 13.28 -3.26
C PRO A 303 -8.22 12.38 -2.36
N HIS A 304 -9.50 12.72 -2.26
CA HIS A 304 -10.49 12.09 -1.37
C HIS A 304 -10.99 10.74 -1.86
#